data_AF-C6AM28-F1
#
_entry.id   AF-C6AM28-F1
#
_cell.length_a   1.000
_cell.length_b   1.000
_cell.length_c   1.000
_cell.angle_alpha   90.00
_cell.angle_beta   90.00
_cell.angle_gamma   90.00
#
_symmetry.space_group_name_H-M   'P 1'
#
loop_
_entity.id
_entity.type
_entity.pdbx_description
1 polymer ?
#
loop_
_entity_poly.entity_id
_entity_poly.type
_entity_poly.pdbx_seq_one_letter_code
_entity_poly.pdbx_strand_id
1 'polypeptide(L)' 'MNMQALLNIQSVEEWAFAETLKQLKEKTGLSNEQVANLMKNNKEFMNGFTQKMAEFAVGQIETLKRESVI' A
#
# COMPACT_ATOMS: atom_id res chain seq x y z
N MET A 1 15.68 1.41 -13.85
CA MET A 1 15.32 1.41 -12.41
C MET A 1 14.59 0.11 -12.07
N ASN A 2 15.11 -0.67 -11.12
CA ASN A 2 14.50 -1.92 -10.66
C ASN A 2 13.31 -1.58 -9.74
N MET A 3 12.11 -2.08 -10.03
CA MET A 3 10.90 -1.81 -9.21
C MET A 3 11.10 -2.25 -7.75
N GLN A 4 11.83 -3.34 -7.51
CA GLN A 4 12.17 -3.77 -6.14
C GLN A 4 13.02 -2.73 -5.38
N ALA A 5 13.88 -1.97 -6.07
CA ALA A 5 14.71 -0.95 -5.44
C ALA A 5 13.91 0.30 -5.06
N LEU A 6 12.87 0.65 -5.83
CA LEU A 6 11.95 1.74 -5.52
C LEU A 6 10.98 1.39 -4.38
N LEU A 7 10.52 0.13 -4.32
CA LEU A 7 9.69 -0.38 -3.22
C LEU A 7 10.45 -0.48 -1.90
N ASN A 8 11.77 -0.69 -1.95
CA ASN A 8 12.64 -0.69 -0.76
C ASN A 8 12.99 0.71 -0.25
N ILE A 9 12.50 1.78 -0.90
CA ILE A 9 12.62 3.13 -0.36
C ILE A 9 11.55 3.26 0.72
N GLN A 10 11.97 3.42 1.98
CA GLN A 10 11.08 3.53 3.13
C GLN A 10 9.93 4.54 2.90
N SER A 11 10.20 5.67 2.24
CA SER A 11 9.19 6.69 1.93
C SER A 11 8.11 6.19 0.95
N VAL A 12 8.44 5.29 0.03
CA VAL A 12 7.47 4.68 -0.92
C VAL A 12 6.61 3.65 -0.19
N GLU A 13 7.21 2.87 0.70
CA GLU A 13 6.49 1.90 1.53
C GLU A 13 5.50 2.61 2.48
N GLU A 14 5.96 3.65 3.19
CA GLU A 14 5.12 4.45 4.10
C GLU A 14 3.96 5.13 3.37
N TRP A 15 4.21 5.67 2.18
CA TRP A 15 3.17 6.29 1.36
C TRP A 15 2.17 5.26 0.83
N ALA A 16 2.63 4.13 0.30
CA ALA A 16 1.76 3.07 -0.20
C ALA A 16 0.90 2.49 0.93
N PHE A 17 1.48 2.33 2.12
CA PHE A 17 0.75 1.91 3.32
C PHE A 17 -0.35 2.92 3.68
N ALA A 18 -0.02 4.20 3.76
CA ALA A 18 -0.96 5.26 4.13
C ALA A 18 -2.15 5.35 3.16
N GLU A 19 -1.89 5.29 1.86
CA GLU A 19 -2.95 5.36 0.85
C GLU A 19 -3.81 4.09 0.83
N THR A 20 -3.20 2.92 0.97
CA THR A 20 -3.94 1.64 1.06
C THR A 20 -4.83 1.61 2.29
N LEU A 21 -4.33 2.11 3.44
CA LEU A 21 -5.10 2.24 4.66
C LEU A 21 -6.25 3.23 4.50
N LYS A 22 -6.02 4.38 3.86
CA LYS A 22 -7.06 5.38 3.61
C LYS A 22 -8.19 4.81 2.75
N GLN A 23 -7.86 4.21 1.61
CA GLN A 23 -8.86 3.61 0.70
C GLN A 23 -9.65 2.48 1.37
N LEU A 24 -8.97 1.65 2.17
CA LEU A 24 -9.63 0.59 2.94
C LEU A 24 -10.67 1.18 3.89
N LYS A 25 -10.29 2.20 4.66
CA LYS A 25 -11.19 2.84 5.63
C LYS A 25 -12.36 3.55 4.95
N GLU A 26 -12.12 4.22 3.83
CA GLU A 26 -13.19 4.87 3.05
C GLU A 26 -14.21 3.87 2.52
N LYS A 27 -13.77 2.68 2.10
CA LYS A 27 -14.67 1.62 1.58
C LYS A 27 -15.41 0.85 2.67
N THR A 28 -14.78 0.64 3.82
CA THR A 28 -15.28 -0.28 4.85
C THR A 28 -15.83 0.43 6.09
N GLY A 29 -15.51 1.70 6.27
CA GLY A 29 -15.82 2.46 7.49
C GLY A 29 -15.04 2.03 8.73
N LEU A 30 -14.02 1.17 8.59
CA LEU A 30 -13.27 0.64 9.72
C LEU A 30 -12.43 1.72 10.42
N SER A 31 -12.37 1.63 11.75
CA SER A 31 -11.44 2.44 12.55
C SER A 31 -10.02 1.92 12.46
N ASN A 32 -9.04 2.75 12.84
CA ASN A 32 -7.63 2.35 12.89
C ASN A 32 -7.42 1.14 13.82
N GLU A 33 -8.12 1.10 14.96
CA GLU A 33 -8.03 -0.02 15.90
C GLU A 33 -8.59 -1.32 15.30
N GLN A 34 -9.70 -1.25 14.57
CA GLN A 34 -10.28 -2.42 13.91
C GLN A 34 -9.34 -2.95 12.83
N VAL A 35 -8.77 -2.07 12.00
CA VAL A 35 -7.79 -2.47 10.98
C VAL A 35 -6.53 -3.06 11.63
N ALA A 36 -6.01 -2.44 12.69
CA ALA A 36 -4.85 -2.97 13.42
C ALA A 36 -5.14 -4.34 14.06
N ASN A 37 -6.35 -4.55 14.56
CA ASN A 37 -6.78 -5.82 15.11
C ASN A 37 -6.87 -6.91 14.02
N LEU A 38 -7.39 -6.57 12.83
CA LEU A 38 -7.44 -7.47 11.67
C LEU A 38 -6.03 -7.82 11.17
N MET A 39 -5.14 -6.84 11.05
CA MET A 39 -3.74 -7.05 10.66
C MET A 39 -3.01 -8.03 11.59
N LYS A 40 -3.29 -7.96 12.90
CA LYS A 40 -2.65 -8.81 13.91
C LYS A 40 -3.24 -10.22 13.96
N ASN A 41 -4.56 -10.34 13.84
CA ASN A 41 -5.27 -11.59 14.13
C ASN A 41 -5.76 -12.33 12.88
N ASN A 42 -5.71 -11.71 11.71
CA ASN A 42 -6.18 -12.30 10.45
C ASN A 42 -5.07 -12.25 9.39
N LYS A 43 -4.42 -13.40 9.17
CA LYS A 43 -3.33 -13.53 8.19
C LYS A 43 -3.78 -13.32 6.75
N GLU A 44 -5.00 -13.73 6.40
CA GLU A 44 -5.54 -13.50 5.04
C GLU A 44 -5.76 -12.01 4.80
N PHE A 45 -6.27 -11.30 5.81
CA PHE A 45 -6.42 -9.86 5.75
C PHE A 45 -5.07 -9.16 5.60
N MET A 46 -4.07 -9.52 6.41
CA MET A 46 -2.71 -8.97 6.30
C MET A 46 -2.14 -9.20 4.90
N ASN A 47 -2.21 -10.43 4.39
CA ASN A 47 -1.69 -10.76 3.06
C ASN A 47 -2.39 -9.97 1.95
N GLY A 48 -3.73 -9.88 2.00
CA GLY A 48 -4.51 -9.10 1.04
C GLY A 48 -4.21 -7.61 1.11
N PHE A 49 -4.00 -7.07 2.31
CA PHE A 49 -3.58 -5.69 2.52
C PHE A 49 -2.20 -5.42 1.91
N THR A 50 -1.21 -6.27 2.20
CA THR A 50 0.14 -6.16 1.65
C THR A 50 0.15 -6.29 0.12
N GLN A 51 -0.67 -7.18 -0.45
CA GLN A 51 -0.81 -7.28 -1.90
C GLN A 51 -1.38 -5.99 -2.50
N LYS A 52 -2.43 -5.42 -1.90
CA LYS A 52 -3.02 -4.14 -2.34
C LYS A 52 -2.02 -2.99 -2.26
N MET A 53 -1.19 -2.96 -1.22
CA MET A 53 -0.10 -2.00 -1.06
C MET A 53 0.93 -2.13 -2.20
N ALA A 54 1.33 -3.36 -2.54
CA ALA A 54 2.26 -3.62 -3.63
C ALA A 54 1.67 -3.21 -5.00
N GLU A 55 0.40 -3.55 -5.26
CA GLU A 55 -0.32 -3.13 -6.48
C GLU A 55 -0.35 -1.61 -6.64
N PHE A 56 -0.64 -0.90 -5.54
CA PHE A 56 -0.66 0.56 -5.54
C PHE A 56 0.72 1.15 -5.83
N ALA A 57 1.75 0.66 -5.14
CA ALA A 57 3.10 1.16 -5.31
C ALA A 57 3.63 0.91 -6.74
N VAL A 58 3.35 -0.27 -7.32
CA VAL A 58 3.71 -0.58 -8.71
C VAL A 58 2.98 0.33 -9.69
N GLY A 59 1.65 0.47 -9.57
CA GLY A 59 0.86 1.31 -10.46
C GLY A 59 1.31 2.77 -10.44
N GLN A 60 1.72 3.27 -9.27
CA GLN A 60 2.19 4.64 -9.13
C GLN A 60 3.62 4.85 -9.68
N ILE A 61 4.51 3.86 -9.54
CA ILE A 61 5.81 3.88 -10.22
C ILE A 61 5.63 3.88 -11.74
N GLU A 62 4.67 3.12 -12.27
CA GLU A 62 4.35 3.13 -13.70
C GLU A 62 3.80 4.49 -14.17
N THR A 63 2.95 5.13 -13.38
CA THR A 63 2.47 6.50 -13.62
C THR A 63 3.63 7.49 -13.65
N LEU A 64 4.53 7.47 -12.66
CA LEU A 64 5.70 8.36 -12.59
C LEU A 64 6.65 8.20 -13.77
N LYS A 65 6.86 6.97 -14.26
CA LYS A 65 7.62 6.69 -15.49
C LYS A 65 6.92 7.24 -16.73
N ARG A 66 5.60 7.07 -16.82
CA ARG A 66 4.81 7.50 -17.99
C ARG A 66 4.70 9.03 -18.07
N GLU A 67 4.69 9.71 -16.93
CA GLU A 67 4.68 11.18 -16.85
C GLU A 67 6.08 11.80 -17.01
N SER A 68 7.13 10.99 -17.28
CA SER A 68 8.52 11.45 -17.45
C SER A 68 9.04 12.31 -16.29
N VAL A 69 8.58 12.04 -15.07
CA VAL A 69 9.11 12.66 -13.84
C VAL A 69 10.40 11.96 -13.38
N ILE A 70 10.64 10.73 -13.86
CA ILE A 70 11.85 9.93 -13.63
C ILE A 70 12.17 9.03 -14.84
#